data_AF-A0AAU8LYH0-F1
#
_entry.id   AF-A0AAU8LYH0-F1
#
_cell.length_a   1.000
_cell.length_b   1.000
_cell.length_c   1.000
_cell.angle_alpha   90.00
_cell.angle_beta   90.00
_cell.angle_gamma   90.00
#
_symmetry.space_group_name_H-M   'P 1'
#
loop_
_entity.id
_entity.type
_entity.pdbx_description
1 polymer ?
#
loop_
_entity_poly.entity_id
_entity_poly.type
_entity_poly.pdbx_seq_one_letter_code
_entity_poly.pdbx_strand_id
1 'polypeptide(L)'
;MDKLTREAHEHDKLAESIVFFEKFLKVITSNDAKNYLPRLYRFADEYVVQHFKFEEQELFPTILKKGSSYERYFIAELLEDHKNILTALERFKESISIYEPQPDKEQVKKIIQASEEVISEIIAHARKEDKLLFPALKKYKV
;
A
#
# COMPACT_ATOMS: atom_id res chain seq x y z
N MET A 1 -18.71 -9.89 9.46
CA MET A 1 -17.27 -10.24 9.34
C MET A 1 -16.56 -9.55 10.49
N ASP A 2 -15.79 -10.28 11.29
CA ASP A 2 -14.98 -9.69 12.36
C ASP A 2 -13.79 -8.89 11.78
N LYS A 3 -13.16 -8.05 12.60
CA LYS A 3 -12.11 -7.12 12.16
C LYS A 3 -10.90 -7.85 11.56
N LEU A 4 -10.50 -8.99 12.13
CA LEU A 4 -9.38 -9.78 11.63
C LEU A 4 -9.69 -10.45 10.29
N THR A 5 -10.89 -10.98 10.12
CA THR A 5 -11.32 -11.56 8.83
C THR A 5 -11.43 -10.48 7.74
N ARG A 6 -11.82 -9.25 8.10
CA ARG A 6 -11.80 -8.12 7.16
C ARG A 6 -10.37 -7.81 6.69
N GLU A 7 -9.42 -7.69 7.61
CA GLU A 7 -8.04 -7.36 7.23
C GLU A 7 -7.36 -8.43 6.41
N ALA A 8 -7.55 -9.70 6.75
CA ALA A 8 -7.03 -10.79 5.93
C ALA A 8 -7.58 -10.72 4.49
N HIS A 9 -8.86 -10.40 4.33
CA HIS A 9 -9.49 -10.25 3.02
C HIS A 9 -8.99 -9.03 2.24
N GLU A 10 -8.70 -7.92 2.92
CA GLU A 10 -8.10 -6.74 2.27
C GLU A 10 -6.65 -7.01 1.86
N HIS A 11 -5.86 -7.74 2.65
CA HIS A 11 -4.51 -8.17 2.27
C HIS A 11 -4.51 -9.10 1.05
N ASP A 12 -5.48 -10.01 0.94
CA ASP A 12 -5.61 -10.86 -0.25
C ASP A 12 -5.89 -10.03 -1.52
N LYS A 13 -6.80 -9.04 -1.44
CA LYS A 13 -7.05 -8.11 -2.56
C LYS A 13 -5.84 -7.24 -2.91
N LEU A 14 -5.10 -6.80 -1.90
CA LEU A 14 -3.86 -6.04 -2.07
C LEU A 14 -2.83 -6.89 -2.82
N ALA A 15 -2.67 -8.16 -2.44
CA ALA A 15 -1.78 -9.10 -3.10
C ALA A 15 -2.18 -9.35 -4.57
N GLU A 16 -3.47 -9.54 -4.86
CA GLU A 16 -3.96 -9.65 -6.25
C GLU A 16 -3.65 -8.40 -7.09
N SER A 17 -3.83 -7.22 -6.49
CA SER A 17 -3.55 -5.94 -7.14
C SER A 17 -2.05 -5.76 -7.40
N ILE A 18 -1.20 -6.12 -6.43
CA ILE A 18 0.26 -6.13 -6.57
C ILE A 18 0.69 -7.04 -7.72
N VAL A 19 0.17 -8.27 -7.80
CA VAL A 19 0.48 -9.20 -8.88
C VAL A 19 0.06 -8.65 -10.25
N PHE A 20 -1.08 -7.95 -10.32
CA PHE A 20 -1.49 -7.25 -11.53
C PHE A 20 -0.47 -6.17 -11.91
N PHE A 21 -0.05 -5.32 -10.97
CA PHE A 21 0.92 -4.26 -11.25
C PHE A 21 2.28 -4.81 -11.65
N GLU A 22 2.82 -5.81 -10.95
CA GLU A 22 4.08 -6.47 -11.30
C GLU A 22 4.05 -7.08 -12.72
N LYS A 23 2.94 -7.70 -13.11
CA LYS A 23 2.77 -8.25 -14.46
C LYS A 23 2.67 -7.14 -15.50
N PHE A 24 1.95 -6.08 -15.19
CA PHE A 24 1.74 -4.97 -16.10
C PHE A 24 3.02 -4.17 -16.34
N LEU A 25 3.81 -3.90 -15.30
CA LEU A 25 5.09 -3.20 -15.39
C LEU A 25 6.09 -3.92 -16.31
N LYS A 26 6.00 -5.24 -16.44
CA LYS A 26 6.87 -6.04 -17.34
C LYS A 26 6.50 -5.91 -18.82
N VAL A 27 5.31 -5.44 -19.14
CA VAL A 27 4.78 -5.44 -20.53
C VAL A 27 4.29 -4.07 -21.00
N ILE A 28 4.38 -3.04 -20.15
CA ILE A 28 3.83 -1.71 -20.44
C ILE A 28 4.49 -1.08 -21.69
N THR A 29 3.66 -0.71 -22.66
CA THR A 29 4.04 0.17 -23.77
C THR A 29 3.49 1.59 -23.55
N SER A 30 3.97 2.56 -24.35
CA SER A 30 3.46 3.95 -24.30
C SER A 30 1.95 4.05 -24.55
N ASN A 31 1.35 3.11 -25.31
CA ASN A 31 -0.09 3.06 -25.54
C ASN A 31 -0.89 2.45 -24.37
N ASP A 32 -0.27 1.62 -23.54
CA ASP A 32 -0.95 0.92 -22.44
C ASP A 32 -1.04 1.76 -21.16
N ALA A 33 -0.18 2.79 -21.03
CA ALA A 33 -0.15 3.69 -19.88
C ALA A 33 -1.51 4.36 -19.59
N LYS A 34 -2.31 4.67 -20.62
CA LYS A 34 -3.66 5.26 -20.46
C LYS A 34 -4.63 4.37 -19.68
N ASN A 35 -4.50 3.05 -19.80
CA ASN A 35 -5.37 2.09 -19.09
C ASN A 35 -4.83 1.74 -17.69
N TYR A 36 -3.53 1.95 -17.49
CA TYR A 36 -2.82 1.69 -16.26
C TYR A 36 -3.09 2.73 -15.17
N LEU A 37 -2.93 4.00 -15.53
CA LEU A 37 -2.95 5.10 -14.57
C LEU A 37 -4.24 5.15 -13.75
N PRO A 38 -5.45 5.04 -14.35
CA PRO A 38 -6.69 5.05 -13.57
C PRO A 38 -6.80 3.88 -12.59
N ARG A 39 -6.25 2.71 -12.92
CA ARG A 39 -6.27 1.53 -12.04
C ARG A 39 -5.33 1.72 -10.86
N LEU A 40 -4.15 2.27 -11.10
CA LEU A 40 -3.18 2.54 -10.03
C LEU A 40 -3.64 3.67 -9.11
N TYR A 41 -4.27 4.71 -9.65
CA TYR A 41 -4.95 5.73 -8.83
C TYR A 41 -6.02 5.13 -7.92
N ARG A 42 -6.87 4.25 -8.48
CA ARG A 42 -7.91 3.57 -7.71
C ARG A 42 -7.31 2.71 -6.61
N PHE A 43 -6.27 1.95 -6.92
CA PHE A 43 -5.54 1.14 -5.93
C PHE A 43 -4.99 2.00 -4.79
N ALA A 44 -4.35 3.13 -5.11
CA ALA A 44 -3.80 4.04 -4.12
C ALA A 44 -4.88 4.64 -3.20
N ASP A 45 -5.93 5.24 -3.77
CA ASP A 45 -6.90 6.02 -3.00
C ASP A 45 -7.99 5.17 -2.35
N GLU A 46 -8.48 4.13 -3.03
CA GLU A 46 -9.59 3.33 -2.52
C GLU A 46 -9.13 2.18 -1.63
N TYR A 47 -7.94 1.63 -1.88
CA TYR A 47 -7.45 0.47 -1.13
C TYR A 47 -6.40 0.87 -0.09
N VAL A 48 -5.28 1.47 -0.50
CA VAL A 48 -4.16 1.75 0.42
C VAL A 48 -4.55 2.80 1.47
N VAL A 49 -5.05 3.97 1.04
CA VAL A 49 -5.41 5.06 1.97
C VAL A 49 -6.54 4.65 2.92
N GLN A 50 -7.52 3.89 2.44
CA GLN A 50 -8.64 3.45 3.28
C GLN A 50 -8.25 2.35 4.26
N HIS A 51 -7.35 1.45 3.85
CA HIS A 51 -6.79 0.43 4.72
C HIS A 51 -6.03 1.10 5.88
N PHE A 52 -5.10 2.01 5.61
CA PHE A 52 -4.37 2.75 6.66
C PHE A 52 -5.31 3.48 7.63
N LYS A 53 -6.33 4.17 7.10
CA LYS A 53 -7.34 4.83 7.95
C LYS A 53 -8.06 3.85 8.86
N PHE A 54 -8.45 2.69 8.33
CA PHE A 54 -9.11 1.68 9.13
C PHE A 54 -8.18 1.17 10.23
N GLU A 55 -6.94 0.82 9.92
CA GLU A 55 -6.00 0.34 10.91
C GLU A 55 -5.73 1.35 12.02
N GLU A 56 -5.45 2.60 11.65
CA GLU A 56 -5.15 3.69 12.56
C GLU A 56 -6.32 4.02 13.49
N GLN A 57 -7.55 3.90 12.99
CA GLN A 57 -8.77 4.24 13.75
C GLN A 57 -9.32 3.05 14.55
N GLU A 58 -9.21 1.83 14.02
CA GLU A 58 -9.96 0.67 14.51
C GLU A 58 -9.10 -0.42 15.13
N LEU A 59 -7.81 -0.52 14.76
CA LEU A 59 -6.91 -1.60 15.18
C LEU A 59 -5.81 -1.10 16.12
N PHE A 60 -5.01 -0.14 15.65
CA PHE A 60 -3.86 0.41 16.37
C PHE A 60 -4.23 0.91 17.77
N PRO A 61 -5.38 1.60 18.01
CA PRO A 61 -5.71 2.07 19.34
C PRO A 61 -5.80 0.97 20.40
N THR A 62 -6.21 -0.25 20.01
CA THR A 62 -6.27 -1.37 20.94
C THR A 62 -4.87 -1.82 21.36
N ILE A 63 -3.93 -1.90 20.41
CA ILE A 63 -2.54 -2.26 20.68
C ILE A 63 -1.83 -1.14 21.46
N LEU A 64 -2.11 0.13 21.15
CA LEU A 64 -1.55 1.25 21.90
C LEU A 64 -2.01 1.24 23.37
N LYS A 65 -3.27 0.89 23.63
CA LYS A 65 -3.84 0.85 24.98
C LYS A 65 -3.38 -0.37 25.79
N LYS A 66 -3.32 -1.55 25.18
CA LYS A 66 -3.14 -2.84 25.89
C LYS A 66 -1.80 -3.53 25.63
N GLY A 67 -1.10 -3.11 24.58
CA GLY A 67 0.15 -3.69 24.11
C GLY A 67 1.30 -3.54 25.10
N SER A 68 2.28 -4.41 24.96
CA SER A 68 3.62 -4.25 25.53
C SER A 68 4.34 -3.06 24.91
N SER A 69 5.44 -2.62 25.53
CA SER A 69 6.28 -1.54 24.97
C SER A 69 6.84 -1.89 23.59
N TYR A 70 7.13 -3.18 23.35
CA TYR A 70 7.56 -3.67 22.05
C TYR A 70 6.45 -3.57 21.00
N GLU A 71 5.24 -4.03 21.30
CA GLU A 71 4.10 -3.94 20.36
C GLU A 71 3.75 -2.47 20.06
N ARG A 72 3.82 -1.57 21.06
CA ARG A 72 3.63 -0.13 20.84
C ARG A 72 4.70 0.50 19.96
N TYR A 73 5.96 0.07 20.12
CA TYR A 73 7.04 0.50 19.24
C TYR A 73 6.76 0.10 17.79
N PHE A 74 6.30 -1.13 17.55
CA PHE A 74 5.93 -1.55 16.20
C PHE A 74 4.77 -0.78 15.59
N ILE A 75 3.77 -0.38 16.38
CA ILE A 75 2.72 0.52 15.86
C ILE A 75 3.31 1.85 15.39
N ALA A 76 4.31 2.39 16.10
CA ALA A 76 4.99 3.61 15.65
C ALA A 76 5.77 3.40 14.35
N GLU A 77 6.39 2.24 14.16
CA GLU A 77 7.04 1.90 12.88
C GLU A 77 6.03 1.75 11.74
N LEU A 78 4.89 1.11 11.96
CA LEU A 78 3.83 0.97 10.94
C LEU A 78 3.24 2.33 10.55
N LEU A 79 3.02 3.23 11.52
CA LEU A 79 2.60 4.60 11.25
C LEU A 79 3.63 5.38 10.41
N GLU A 80 4.91 5.10 10.57
CA GLU A 80 5.95 5.71 9.75
C GLU A 80 5.97 5.11 8.34
N ASP A 81 5.78 3.79 8.22
CA ASP A 81 5.59 3.13 6.91
C ASP A 81 4.39 3.75 6.16
N HIS A 82 3.25 4.00 6.83
CA HIS A 82 2.09 4.64 6.21
C HIS A 82 2.46 5.99 5.59
N LYS A 83 3.17 6.85 6.32
CA LYS A 83 3.61 8.16 5.80
C LYS A 83 4.54 8.01 4.60
N ASN A 84 5.48 7.07 4.67
CA ASN A 84 6.43 6.82 3.58
C ASN A 84 5.72 6.32 2.32
N ILE A 85 4.78 5.37 2.47
CA ILE A 85 3.97 4.86 1.35
C ILE A 85 3.10 5.97 0.76
N LEU A 86 2.44 6.78 1.59
CA LEU A 86 1.63 7.91 1.12
C LEU A 86 2.50 8.94 0.36
N THR A 87 3.70 9.22 0.86
CA THR A 87 4.66 10.12 0.18
C THR A 87 5.12 9.54 -1.17
N ALA A 88 5.42 8.23 -1.22
CA ALA A 88 5.79 7.55 -2.47
C ALA A 88 4.62 7.58 -3.47
N LEU A 89 3.39 7.39 -3.00
CA LEU A 89 2.18 7.51 -3.80
C LEU A 89 2.00 8.93 -4.34
N GLU A 90 2.23 9.97 -3.55
CA GLU A 90 2.17 11.36 -4.03
C GLU A 90 3.20 11.63 -5.11
N ARG A 91 4.46 11.23 -4.91
CA ARG A 91 5.52 11.35 -5.93
C ARG A 91 5.16 10.62 -7.22
N PHE A 92 4.58 9.42 -7.09
CA PHE A 92 4.06 8.68 -8.22
C PHE A 92 2.96 9.48 -8.94
N LYS A 93 1.97 10.02 -8.23
CA LYS A 93 0.88 10.86 -8.79
C LYS A 93 1.42 12.12 -9.49
N GLU A 94 2.45 12.76 -8.94
CA GLU A 94 3.12 13.89 -9.57
C GLU A 94 3.78 13.47 -10.89
N SER A 95 4.52 12.35 -10.90
CA SER A 95 5.23 11.86 -12.09
C SER A 95 4.30 11.60 -13.29
N ILE A 96 3.04 11.27 -13.02
CA ILE A 96 2.01 10.98 -14.03
C ILE A 96 1.12 12.17 -14.35
N SER A 97 1.15 13.23 -13.53
CA SER A 97 0.46 14.49 -13.84
C SER A 97 1.15 15.27 -14.96
N ILE A 98 2.45 15.04 -15.16
CA ILE A 98 3.30 15.65 -16.19
C ILE A 98 3.19 14.89 -17.54
N TYR A 99 2.30 13.90 -17.64
CA TYR A 99 2.21 13.03 -18.80
C TYR A 99 1.53 13.70 -19.98
N GLU A 100 2.24 13.76 -21.12
CA GLU A 100 1.66 14.13 -22.40
C GLU A 100 0.83 12.97 -22.98
N PRO A 101 -0.09 13.21 -23.93
CA PRO A 101 -0.92 12.17 -24.55
C PRO A 101 -0.14 11.00 -25.16
N GLN A 102 1.14 11.19 -25.46
CA GLN A 102 2.09 10.15 -25.85
C GLN A 102 3.43 10.34 -25.10
N PRO A 103 3.68 9.55 -24.05
CA PRO A 103 4.89 9.67 -23.26
C PRO A 103 6.13 9.15 -24.01
N ASP A 104 7.27 9.79 -23.76
CA ASP A 104 8.54 9.26 -24.22
C ASP A 104 9.03 8.08 -23.36
N LYS A 105 10.11 7.43 -23.81
CA LYS A 105 10.69 6.27 -23.11
C LYS A 105 11.22 6.60 -21.71
N GLU A 106 11.69 7.83 -21.49
CA GLU A 106 12.24 8.25 -20.20
C GLU A 106 11.12 8.50 -19.18
N GLN A 107 10.01 9.10 -19.62
CA GLN A 107 8.80 9.27 -18.82
C GLN A 107 8.20 7.91 -18.42
N VAL A 108 8.10 6.97 -19.37
CA VAL A 108 7.64 5.59 -19.07
C VAL A 108 8.56 4.93 -18.04
N LYS A 109 9.89 5.08 -18.16
CA LYS A 109 10.84 4.50 -17.20
C LYS A 109 10.66 5.08 -15.79
N LYS A 110 10.46 6.40 -15.67
CA LYS A 110 10.22 7.07 -14.37
C LYS A 110 8.94 6.55 -13.70
N ILE A 111 7.88 6.33 -14.47
CA ILE A 111 6.62 5.75 -13.96
C ILE A 111 6.84 4.33 -13.46
N ILE A 112 7.58 3.51 -14.21
CA ILE A 112 7.88 2.14 -13.80
C ILE A 112 8.63 2.17 -12.46
N GLN A 113 9.68 2.97 -12.35
CA GLN A 113 10.48 3.08 -11.13
C GLN A 113 9.65 3.54 -9.92
N ALA A 114 8.84 4.59 -10.10
CA ALA A 114 7.97 5.08 -9.03
C ALA A 114 6.89 4.04 -8.63
N SER A 115 6.39 3.27 -9.60
CA SER A 115 5.45 2.16 -9.31
C SER A 115 6.13 1.03 -8.53
N GLU A 116 7.35 0.65 -8.92
CA GLU A 116 8.14 -0.39 -8.24
C GLU A 116 8.46 0.01 -6.79
N GLU A 117 8.81 1.28 -6.56
CA GLU A 117 9.05 1.83 -5.21
C GLU A 117 7.80 1.70 -4.34
N VAL A 118 6.65 2.19 -4.81
CA VAL A 118 5.36 2.09 -4.10
C VAL A 118 5.01 0.63 -3.77
N ILE A 119 5.11 -0.27 -4.76
CA ILE A 119 4.76 -1.69 -4.57
C ILE A 119 5.70 -2.33 -3.55
N SER A 120 7.00 -2.05 -3.62
CA SER A 120 7.99 -2.59 -2.70
C SER A 120 7.72 -2.17 -1.25
N GLU A 121 7.42 -0.89 -1.02
CA GLU A 121 7.09 -0.37 0.31
C GLU A 121 5.82 -1.02 0.87
N ILE A 122 4.77 -1.15 0.05
CA ILE A 122 3.51 -1.80 0.44
C ILE A 122 3.74 -3.27 0.82
N ILE A 123 4.52 -4.03 0.04
CA ILE A 123 4.85 -5.43 0.36
C ILE A 123 5.65 -5.53 1.66
N ALA A 124 6.62 -4.65 1.86
CA ALA A 124 7.43 -4.64 3.06
C ALA A 124 6.58 -4.36 4.32
N HIS A 125 5.67 -3.41 4.21
CA HIS A 125 4.71 -3.04 5.25
C HIS A 125 3.75 -4.19 5.59
N ALA A 126 3.07 -4.77 4.59
CA ALA A 126 2.16 -5.91 4.79
C ALA A 126 2.85 -7.10 5.49
N ARG A 127 4.13 -7.36 5.16
CA ARG A 127 4.93 -8.41 5.83
C ARG A 127 5.20 -8.12 7.29
N LYS A 128 5.32 -6.85 7.70
CA LYS A 128 5.49 -6.48 9.12
C LYS A 128 4.18 -6.73 9.85
N GLU A 129 3.05 -6.39 9.25
CA GLU A 129 1.72 -6.58 9.83
C GLU A 129 1.38 -8.06 10.05
N ASP A 130 1.61 -8.88 9.03
CA ASP A 130 1.42 -10.33 9.09
C ASP A 130 2.22 -10.96 10.24
N LYS A 131 3.46 -10.48 10.44
CA LYS A 131 4.38 -11.04 11.44
C LYS A 131 4.13 -10.51 12.85
N LEU A 132 3.62 -9.30 13.02
CA LEU A 132 3.65 -8.59 14.30
C LEU A 132 2.29 -8.03 14.69
N LEU A 133 1.62 -7.31 13.78
CA LEU A 133 0.32 -6.71 14.06
C LEU A 133 -0.76 -7.77 14.26
N PHE A 134 -0.93 -8.69 13.31
CA PHE A 134 -2.00 -9.68 13.37
C PHE A 134 -1.88 -10.63 14.57
N PRO A 135 -0.69 -11.13 14.94
CA PRO A 135 -0.53 -11.87 16.19
C PRO A 135 -0.91 -11.05 17.43
N ALA A 136 -0.53 -9.76 17.48
CA ALA A 136 -0.89 -8.88 18.58
C ALA A 136 -2.41 -8.64 18.66
N LEU A 137 -3.08 -8.40 17.54
CA LEU A 137 -4.54 -8.22 17.48
C LEU A 137 -5.28 -9.48 17.98
N LYS A 138 -4.84 -10.68 17.58
CA LYS A 138 -5.37 -11.95 18.09
C LYS A 138 -5.19 -12.08 19.60
N LYS A 139 -4.00 -11.74 20.11
CA LYS A 139 -3.68 -11.77 21.55
C LYS A 139 -4.61 -10.86 22.37
N TYR A 140 -4.97 -9.69 21.83
CA TYR A 140 -5.83 -8.72 22.52
C TYR A 140 -7.33 -8.81 22.17
N LYS A 141 -7.72 -9.84 21.40
CA LYS A 141 -9.10 -10.15 21.00
C LYS A 141 -9.79 -8.96 20.31
N VAL A 142 -9.09 -8.38 19.34
CA VAL A 142 -9.67 -7.40 18.38
C VAL A 142 -10.48 -8.13 17.32
#